data_AF-A0A183EUF8-F1
#
_entry.id   AF-A0A183EUF8-F1
#
_cell.length_a   1.000
_cell.length_b   1.000
_cell.length_c   1.000
_cell.angle_alpha   90.00
_cell.angle_beta   90.00
_cell.angle_gamma   90.00
#
_symmetry.space_group_name_H-M   'P 1'
#
loop_
_entity.id
_entity.type
_entity.pdbx_description
1 polymer ?
#
loop_
_entity_poly.entity_id
_entity_poly.type
_entity_poly.pdbx_seq_one_letter_code
_entity_poly.pdbx_strand_id
1 'polypeptide(L)'
;MNPGIDCRILIAGGDGTISLALDSISELQRKIPIAVLPLGTGNDLSRTLGWGPGHEGPIDFCKICAEMRAAKTVNLDRWSVEIVHRRRLGVRAKNKRFSMVNYISVGVDACVTYG
;
A
#
# COMPACT_ATOMS: atom_id res chain seq x y z
N MET A 1 9.08 -21.67 -5.67
CA MET A 1 9.78 -20.89 -6.73
C MET A 1 11.27 -21.12 -6.57
N ASN A 2 11.99 -21.19 -7.70
CA ASN A 2 13.41 -21.48 -7.77
C ASN A 2 14.24 -20.36 -7.08
N PRO A 3 15.12 -20.65 -6.11
CA PRO A 3 15.91 -19.63 -5.38
C PRO A 3 16.83 -18.76 -6.25
N GLY A 4 17.01 -19.07 -7.53
CA GLY A 4 17.76 -18.24 -8.48
C GLY A 4 16.98 -17.12 -9.19
N ILE A 5 15.66 -16.97 -8.94
CA ILE A 5 14.85 -15.95 -9.62
C ILE A 5 14.60 -14.76 -8.69
N ASP A 6 15.23 -13.63 -9.00
CA ASP A 6 14.92 -12.32 -8.40
C ASP A 6 13.58 -11.83 -8.94
N CYS A 7 12.53 -11.94 -8.11
CA CYS A 7 11.18 -11.55 -8.46
C CYS A 7 10.84 -10.22 -7.76
N ARG A 8 10.46 -9.22 -8.56
CA ARG A 8 9.95 -7.93 -8.09
C ARG A 8 8.60 -7.66 -8.72
N ILE A 9 7.71 -7.01 -7.96
CA ILE A 9 6.37 -6.67 -8.42
C ILE A 9 6.29 -5.16 -8.63
N LEU A 10 5.84 -4.73 -9.82
CA LEU A 10 5.46 -3.34 -10.05
C LEU A 10 3.96 -3.19 -9.83
N ILE A 11 3.55 -2.26 -8.98
CA ILE A 11 2.14 -1.92 -8.76
C ILE A 11 1.88 -0.54 -9.33
N ALA A 12 0.98 -0.45 -10.31
CA ALA A 12 0.57 0.80 -10.92
C ALA A 12 -0.79 1.24 -10.35
N GLY A 13 -0.83 2.41 -9.71
CA GLY A 13 -2.04 2.90 -9.05
C GLY A 13 -1.76 3.97 -8.00
N GLY A 14 -2.78 4.25 -7.18
CA GLY A 14 -2.64 5.09 -5.98
C GLY A 14 -2.56 4.25 -4.69
N ASP A 15 -2.54 4.92 -3.54
CA ASP A 15 -2.36 4.27 -2.23
C ASP A 15 -3.39 3.17 -1.91
N GLY A 16 -4.64 3.34 -2.36
CA GLY A 16 -5.69 2.31 -2.20
C GLY A 16 -5.39 1.02 -2.97
N THR A 17 -4.96 1.13 -4.23
CA THR A 17 -4.55 0.00 -5.07
C THR A 17 -3.33 -0.70 -4.48
N ILE A 18 -2.35 0.08 -4.01
CA ILE A 18 -1.13 -0.46 -3.39
C ILE A 18 -1.48 -1.21 -2.10
N SER A 19 -2.38 -0.66 -1.27
CA SER A 19 -2.82 -1.31 -0.03
C SER A 19 -3.49 -2.66 -0.30
N LEU A 20 -4.38 -2.73 -1.30
CA LEU A 20 -5.04 -3.98 -1.69
C LEU A 20 -4.03 -5.04 -2.15
N ALA A 21 -3.09 -4.65 -3.01
CA ALA A 21 -2.07 -5.56 -3.50
C ALA A 21 -1.12 -6.04 -2.39
N LEU A 22 -0.76 -5.17 -1.44
CA LEU A 22 0.02 -5.55 -0.26
C LEU A 22 -0.71 -6.55 0.63
N ASP A 23 -2.03 -6.43 0.77
CA ASP A 23 -2.85 -7.44 1.47
C ASP A 23 -2.77 -8.79 0.76
N SER A 24 -2.99 -8.85 -0.56
CA SER A 24 -2.90 -10.10 -1.31
C SER A 24 -1.50 -10.71 -1.28
N ILE A 25 -0.44 -9.90 -1.39
CA ILE A 25 0.95 -10.38 -1.33
C ILE A 25 1.28 -10.93 0.07
N SER A 26 0.70 -10.36 1.13
CA SER A 26 0.94 -10.83 2.50
C SER A 26 0.43 -12.26 2.74
N GLU A 27 -0.58 -12.71 1.99
CA GLU A 27 -1.11 -14.09 2.04
C GLU A 27 -0.13 -15.11 1.48
N LEU A 28 0.82 -14.69 0.63
CA LEU A 28 1.83 -15.57 0.02
C LEU A 28 2.93 -16.02 1.00
N GLN A 29 2.93 -15.50 2.24
CA GLN A 29 3.93 -15.79 3.28
C GLN A 29 5.39 -15.61 2.83
N ARG A 30 5.62 -14.69 1.89
CA ARG A 30 6.96 -14.38 1.33
C ARG A 30 7.17 -12.89 1.24
N LYS A 31 8.38 -12.43 1.55
CA LYS A 31 8.79 -11.05 1.35
C LYS A 31 9.23 -10.86 -0.10
N ILE A 32 8.40 -10.19 -0.89
CA ILE A 32 8.67 -9.89 -2.30
C ILE A 32 8.83 -8.37 -2.41
N PRO A 33 9.95 -7.86 -2.97
CA PRO A 33 10.12 -6.43 -3.20
C PRO A 33 9.07 -5.88 -4.16
N ILE A 34 8.55 -4.70 -3.82
CA ILE A 34 7.51 -4.01 -4.58
C ILE A 34 8.04 -2.64 -4.99
N ALA A 35 7.78 -2.26 -6.24
CA ALA A 35 7.93 -0.91 -6.74
C ALA A 35 6.55 -0.31 -7.03
N VAL A 36 6.47 1.02 -6.95
CA VAL A 36 5.24 1.77 -7.19
C VAL A 36 5.38 2.58 -8.46
N LEU A 37 4.43 2.45 -9.37
CA LEU A 37 4.19 3.42 -10.43
C LEU A 37 3.01 4.30 -10.00
N PRO A 38 3.25 5.55 -9.57
CA PRO A 38 2.22 6.41 -8.99
C PRO A 38 1.26 6.93 -10.06
N LEU A 39 0.07 6.35 -10.13
CA LEU A 39 -1.00 6.74 -11.07
C LEU A 39 -2.24 7.32 -10.36
N GLY A 40 -2.21 7.44 -9.03
CA GLY A 40 -3.28 8.07 -8.24
C GLY A 40 -3.07 9.57 -8.04
N THR A 41 -3.96 10.19 -7.27
CA THR A 41 -3.88 11.62 -6.89
C THR A 41 -3.17 11.82 -5.54
N GLY A 42 -3.46 10.95 -4.55
CA GLY A 42 -2.80 10.91 -3.24
C GLY A 42 -1.76 9.79 -3.18
N ASN A 43 -0.61 9.96 -3.82
CA ASN A 43 0.46 8.95 -3.86
C ASN A 43 1.44 9.13 -2.69
N ASP A 44 0.94 9.15 -1.45
CA ASP A 44 1.77 9.47 -0.28
C ASP A 44 2.81 8.38 -0.02
N LEU A 45 2.44 7.12 -0.22
CA LEU A 45 3.38 6.00 -0.08
C LEU A 45 4.48 6.07 -1.14
N SER A 46 4.12 6.41 -2.39
CA SER A 46 5.08 6.59 -3.49
C SER A 46 6.10 7.69 -3.17
N ARG A 47 5.64 8.86 -2.70
CA ARG A 47 6.52 9.97 -2.31
C ARG A 47 7.45 9.56 -1.17
N THR A 48 6.91 8.88 -0.17
CA THR A 48 7.69 8.41 1.00
C THR A 48 8.77 7.41 0.59
N LEU A 49 8.47 6.52 -0.36
CA LEU A 49 9.41 5.52 -0.87
C LEU A 49 10.34 6.04 -1.98
N GLY A 50 10.17 7.29 -2.42
CA GLY A 50 11.03 7.92 -3.42
C GLY A 50 10.69 7.58 -4.89
N TRP A 51 9.53 6.97 -5.16
CA TRP A 51 9.04 6.71 -6.52
C TRP A 51 8.41 7.94 -7.19
N GLY A 52 8.27 9.03 -6.43
CA GLY A 52 7.81 10.32 -6.93
C GLY A 52 6.32 10.57 -6.73
N PRO A 53 5.84 11.77 -7.09
CA PRO A 53 4.49 12.24 -6.78
C PRO A 53 3.41 11.73 -7.73
N GLY A 54 3.79 11.24 -8.91
CA GLY A 54 2.89 10.89 -10.01
C GLY A 54 3.69 10.62 -11.28
N HIS A 55 3.05 10.02 -12.28
CA HIS A 55 3.61 9.85 -13.62
C HIS A 55 2.85 10.71 -14.62
N GLU A 56 3.56 11.56 -15.35
CA GLU A 56 3.00 12.39 -16.42
C GLU A 56 3.55 11.95 -17.78
N GLY A 57 2.69 11.96 -18.80
CA GLY A 57 3.06 11.59 -20.16
C GLY A 57 3.23 10.09 -20.39
N PRO A 58 3.86 9.69 -21.50
CA PRO A 58 4.02 8.29 -21.87
C PRO A 58 4.83 7.50 -20.85
N ILE A 59 4.45 6.23 -20.64
CA ILE A 59 5.17 5.31 -19.75
C ILE A 59 6.30 4.65 -20.53
N ASP A 60 7.54 4.89 -20.13
CA ASP A 60 8.72 4.17 -20.60
C ASP A 60 9.00 2.97 -19.67
N PHE A 61 8.53 1.79 -20.08
CA PHE A 61 8.71 0.56 -19.32
C PHE A 61 10.19 0.14 -19.20
N CYS A 62 11.04 0.45 -20.18
CA CYS A 62 12.45 0.11 -20.13
C CYS A 62 13.15 0.91 -19.03
N LYS A 63 12.85 2.20 -18.95
CA LYS A 63 13.34 3.09 -17.88
C LYS A 63 12.87 2.61 -16.51
N ILE A 64 11.56 2.35 -16.34
CA ILE A 64 11.00 1.87 -15.07
C ILE A 64 11.66 0.56 -14.65
N CYS A 65 11.82 -0.40 -15.57
CA CYS A 65 12.50 -1.66 -15.26
C CYS A 65 13.96 -1.44 -14.82
N ALA A 66 14.67 -0.48 -15.41
CA ALA A 66 16.03 -0.15 -15.03
C ALA A 66 16.09 0.48 -13.62
N GLU A 67 15.20 1.43 -13.33
CA GLU A 67 15.08 2.06 -12.02
C GLU A 67 14.72 1.03 -10.94
N MET A 68 13.75 0.14 -11.21
CA MET A 68 13.41 -0.97 -10.31
C MET A 68 14.57 -1.92 -10.04
N ARG A 69 15.45 -2.13 -11.02
CA ARG A 69 16.65 -2.98 -10.84
C ARG A 69 17.73 -2.31 -10.02
N ALA A 70 17.88 -0.99 -10.15
CA ALA A 70 18.86 -0.20 -9.42
C ALA A 70 18.38 0.22 -8.01
N ALA A 71 17.05 0.18 -7.77
CA ALA A 71 16.45 0.65 -6.53
C ALA A 71 16.91 -0.17 -5.32
N LYS A 72 17.19 0.54 -4.22
CA LYS A 72 17.46 -0.08 -2.93
C LYS A 72 16.17 -0.63 -2.33
N THR A 73 16.18 -1.89 -1.91
CA THR A 73 15.06 -2.47 -1.17
C THR A 73 15.08 -1.97 0.27
N VAL A 74 13.92 -1.58 0.77
CA VAL A 74 13.69 -1.19 2.16
C VAL A 74 12.55 -2.02 2.75
N ASN A 75 12.55 -2.21 4.07
CA ASN A 75 11.42 -2.82 4.75
C ASN A 75 10.31 -1.78 4.88
N LEU A 76 9.06 -2.21 4.66
CA LEU A 76 7.86 -1.41 4.88
C LEU A 76 7.11 -1.98 6.09
N ASP A 77 6.89 -1.15 7.10
CA ASP A 77 6.07 -1.51 8.24
C ASP A 77 4.59 -1.37 7.88
N ARG A 78 3.77 -2.33 8.34
CA ARG A 78 2.32 -2.32 8.15
C ARG A 78 1.63 -2.37 9.49
N TRP A 79 0.67 -1.48 9.68
CA TRP A 79 -0.05 -1.31 10.94
C TRP A 79 -1.30 -2.17 10.92
N SER A 80 -1.57 -2.89 12.01
CA SER A 80 -2.85 -3.58 12.20
C SER A 80 -3.75 -2.77 13.13
N VAL A 81 -4.89 -2.34 12.62
CA VAL A 81 -5.88 -1.57 13.38
C VAL A 81 -7.08 -2.46 13.67
N GLU A 82 -7.43 -2.63 14.96
CA GLU A 82 -8.64 -3.34 15.37
C GLU A 82 -9.68 -2.37 15.96
N ILE A 83 -10.87 -2.36 15.38
CA ILE A 83 -12.04 -1.64 15.90
C ILE A 83 -12.85 -2.60 16.76
N VAL A 84 -12.82 -2.38 18.07
CA VAL A 84 -13.50 -3.20 19.08
C VAL A 84 -14.81 -2.54 19.51
N HIS A 85 -15.94 -3.22 19.25
CA HIS A 85 -17.26 -2.72 19.67
C HIS A 85 -17.60 -3.22 21.06
N ARG A 86 -17.84 -2.29 21.99
CA ARG A 86 -18.38 -2.61 23.33
C ARG A 86 -19.87 -2.92 23.23
N ARG A 87 -20.34 -3.93 23.98
CA ARG A 87 -21.77 -4.25 24.07
C ARG A 87 -22.54 -3.03 24.57
N ARG A 88 -23.57 -2.63 23.83
CA ARG A 88 -24.64 -1.75 24.32
C ARG A 88 -25.97 -2.45 24.07
N LEU A 89 -26.81 -2.51 25.10
CA LEU A 89 -28.19 -3.00 25.01
C LEU A 89 -28.32 -4.41 24.38
N GLY A 90 -27.41 -5.34 24.71
CA GLY A 90 -27.45 -6.72 24.23
C GLY A 90 -26.96 -6.96 22.79
N VAL A 91 -26.82 -5.90 21.97
CA VAL A 91 -26.30 -6.00 20.60
C VAL A 91 -24.80 -5.74 20.57
N ARG A 92 -24.03 -6.62 19.92
CA ARG A 92 -22.59 -6.45 19.68
C ARG A 92 -22.34 -6.40 18.18
N ALA A 93 -21.95 -5.22 17.68
CA ALA A 93 -21.43 -5.11 16.31
C ALA A 93 -20.12 -5.92 16.17
N LYS A 94 -19.89 -6.48 14.98
CA LYS A 94 -18.70 -7.29 14.71
C LYS A 94 -17.45 -6.40 14.76
N ASN A 95 -16.43 -6.84 15.49
CA ASN A 95 -15.12 -6.19 15.43
C ASN A 95 -14.59 -6.21 13.98
N LYS A 96 -13.88 -5.16 13.60
CA LYS A 96 -13.23 -5.05 12.28
C LYS A 96 -11.74 -4.92 12.46
N ARG A 97 -10.95 -5.50 11.55
CA ARG A 97 -9.50 -5.35 11.52
C ARG A 97 -9.06 -4.90 10.14
N PHE A 98 -8.14 -3.94 10.09
CA PHE A 98 -7.61 -3.36 8.88
C PHE A 98 -6.09 -3.37 8.90
N SER A 99 -5.48 -3.48 7.74
CA SER A 99 -4.05 -3.26 7.53
C SER A 99 -3.85 -1.87 6.92
N MET A 100 -2.97 -1.06 7.48
CA MET A 100 -2.68 0.30 7.03
C MET A 100 -1.19 0.47 6.75
N VAL A 101 -0.85 1.40 5.86
CA VAL A 101 0.54 1.70 5.46
C VAL A 101 0.96 3.14 5.73
N ASN A 102 0.05 4.10 5.64
CA ASN A 102 0.37 5.52 5.79
C ASN A 102 -0.17 6.08 7.10
N TYR A 103 -1.49 6.28 7.20
CA TYR A 103 -2.12 6.89 8.36
C TYR A 103 -3.55 6.36 8.56
N ILE A 104 -4.10 6.66 9.74
CA ILE A 104 -5.51 6.50 10.08
C ILE A 104 -6.01 7.81 10.71
N SER A 105 -7.21 8.23 10.33
CA SER A 105 -7.88 9.38 10.91
C SER A 105 -9.19 9.00 11.59
N VAL A 106 -9.58 9.76 12.61
CA VAL A 106 -10.82 9.59 13.38
C VAL A 106 -11.41 10.97 13.69
N GLY A 107 -12.73 11.09 13.68
CA GLY A 107 -13.44 12.32 14.03
C GLY A 107 -13.61 13.27 12.84
N VAL A 108 -13.46 14.57 13.07
CA VAL A 108 -13.73 15.61 12.06
C VAL A 108 -12.84 15.47 10.84
N ASP A 109 -11.55 15.14 11.03
CA ASP A 109 -10.60 14.92 9.94
C ASP A 109 -11.09 13.83 8.96
N ALA A 110 -11.51 12.68 9.49
CA ALA A 110 -12.08 11.60 8.69
C ALA A 110 -13.39 11.99 7.99
N CYS A 111 -14.18 12.89 8.58
CA CYS A 111 -15.42 13.38 7.99
C CYS A 111 -15.17 14.26 6.76
N VAL A 112 -14.08 15.03 6.74
CA VAL A 112 -13.71 15.88 5.60
C VAL A 112 -13.28 15.03 4.41
N THR A 113 -12.59 13.90 4.63
CA THR A 113 -12.15 12.98 3.57
C THR A 113 -13.27 12.12 2.99
N TYR A 114 -14.42 11.98 3.68
CA TYR A 114 -15.57 11.20 3.21
C TYR A 114 -16.48 11.98 2.23
N GLY A 115 -16.19 13.26 2.01
CA GLY A 115 -16.97 14.17 1.16
C GLY A 115 -16.95 13.80 -0.32
#